data_AF-A0A8J4UTA6-F1
#
_entry.id   AF-A0A8J4UTA6-F1
#
_cell.length_a   1.000
_cell.length_b   1.000
_cell.length_c   1.000
_cell.angle_alpha   90.00
_cell.angle_beta   90.00
_cell.angle_gamma   90.00
#
_symmetry.space_group_name_H-M   'P 1'
#
loop_
_entity.id
_entity.type
_entity.pdbx_description
1 polymer ?
#
loop_
_entity_poly.entity_id
_entity_poly.type
_entity_poly.pdbx_seq_one_letter_code
_entity_poly.pdbx_strand_id
1 'polypeptide(L)'
;MKGADGAVLVYLLCVLSLASEVSLADINSTQTAGDVEDGKTPVVHSAVSQIIAREGTCVLIDCNVTGEPFPRVQWFNSHGHLLDTEAS
;
A
#
# COMPACT_ATOMS: atom_id res chain seq x y z
N MET A 1 16.34 -56.43 -20.47
CA MET A 1 17.17 -55.36 -19.88
C MET A 1 16.25 -54.19 -19.62
N LYS A 2 15.98 -53.93 -18.34
CA LYS A 2 15.08 -52.88 -17.86
C LYS A 2 15.81 -51.54 -17.98
N GLY A 3 15.13 -50.54 -18.52
CA GLY A 3 15.69 -49.19 -18.71
C GLY A 3 14.58 -48.16 -18.85
N ALA A 4 13.46 -48.37 -18.15
CA ALA A 4 12.35 -47.42 -18.07
C ALA A 4 12.36 -46.67 -16.72
N ASP A 5 13.50 -46.69 -16.04
CA ASP A 5 13.60 -46.41 -14.62
C ASP A 5 14.08 -44.98 -14.36
N GLY A 6 14.87 -44.38 -15.26
CA GLY A 6 15.39 -43.02 -15.10
C GLY A 6 14.43 -41.93 -15.56
N ALA A 7 13.86 -42.06 -16.76
CA ALA A 7 12.97 -41.03 -17.33
C ALA A 7 11.65 -40.93 -16.55
N VAL A 8 11.12 -42.07 -16.10
CA VAL A 8 9.92 -42.11 -15.26
C VAL A 8 10.21 -41.51 -13.89
N LEU A 9 11.38 -41.76 -13.30
CA LEU A 9 11.78 -41.12 -12.04
C LEU A 9 11.88 -39.61 -12.18
N VAL A 10 12.54 -39.11 -13.23
CA VAL A 10 12.71 -37.67 -13.47
C VAL A 10 11.36 -37.00 -13.68
N TYR A 11 10.47 -37.63 -14.46
CA TYR A 11 9.10 -37.13 -14.64
C TYR A 11 8.32 -37.10 -13.33
N LEU A 12 8.41 -38.16 -12.52
CA LEU A 12 7.74 -38.23 -11.22
C LEU A 12 8.28 -37.18 -10.24
N LEU A 13 9.60 -36.98 -10.18
CA LEU A 13 10.24 -35.96 -9.35
C LEU A 13 9.87 -34.54 -9.78
N CYS A 14 9.83 -34.26 -11.08
CA CYS A 14 9.38 -32.96 -11.60
C CYS A 14 7.90 -32.70 -11.25
N VAL A 15 7.03 -33.70 -11.34
CA VAL A 15 5.61 -33.55 -10.99
C VAL A 15 5.43 -33.29 -9.49
N LEU A 16 6.24 -33.93 -8.63
CA LEU A 16 6.24 -33.66 -7.19
C LEU A 16 6.76 -32.26 -6.84
N SER A 17 7.79 -31.76 -7.55
CA SER A 17 8.27 -30.37 -7.39
C SER A 17 7.27 -29.31 -7.90
N LEU A 18 6.41 -29.66 -8.87
CA LEU A 18 5.37 -28.78 -9.42
C LEU A 18 4.07 -28.82 -8.60
N ALA A 19 3.81 -29.89 -7.85
CA ALA A 19 2.68 -30.03 -6.96
C ALA A 19 3.00 -29.34 -5.62
N SER A 20 2.89 -28.00 -5.62
CA SER A 20 2.78 -27.08 -4.47
C SER A 20 3.46 -27.48 -3.15
N GLU A 21 4.29 -26.57 -2.63
CA GLU A 21 4.64 -26.50 -1.22
C GLU A 21 3.36 -26.62 -0.36
N VAL A 22 3.03 -27.82 0.12
CA VAL A 22 2.07 -27.99 1.21
C VAL A 22 2.77 -27.42 2.42
N SER A 23 2.54 -26.14 2.68
CA SER A 23 2.97 -25.50 3.91
C SER A 23 2.20 -26.17 5.04
N LEU A 24 2.87 -27.05 5.80
CA LEU A 24 2.34 -27.67 7.01
C LEU A 24 2.18 -26.67 8.18
N ALA A 25 2.05 -25.37 7.90
CA ALA A 25 1.94 -24.32 8.90
C ALA A 25 0.58 -24.31 9.64
N ASP A 26 -0.42 -25.05 9.17
CA ASP A 26 -1.81 -24.87 9.64
C ASP A 26 -2.35 -25.90 10.63
N ILE A 27 -1.54 -26.81 11.21
CA ILE A 27 -2.08 -27.85 12.13
C ILE A 27 -2.14 -27.43 13.61
N ASN A 28 -1.79 -26.20 14.00
CA ASN A 28 -2.03 -25.71 15.37
C ASN A 28 -2.31 -24.20 15.50
N SER A 29 -2.65 -23.53 14.41
CA SER A 29 -2.85 -22.09 14.45
C SER A 29 -4.26 -21.81 13.97
N THR A 30 -5.19 -21.75 14.93
CA THR A 30 -6.48 -21.08 14.72
C THR A 30 -6.18 -19.59 14.53
N GLN A 31 -5.63 -19.24 13.37
CA GLN A 31 -5.48 -17.86 12.94
C GLN A 31 -6.86 -17.45 12.46
N THR A 32 -7.61 -16.80 13.34
CA THR A 32 -8.65 -15.85 12.91
C THR A 32 -8.03 -15.04 11.79
N ALA A 33 -8.59 -15.14 10.58
CA ALA A 33 -8.23 -14.29 9.46
C ALA A 33 -8.35 -12.84 9.93
N GLY A 34 -7.23 -12.25 10.33
CA GLY A 34 -7.11 -10.82 10.50
C GLY A 34 -7.31 -10.25 9.11
N ASP A 35 -8.33 -9.42 8.97
CA ASP A 35 -8.63 -8.70 7.75
C ASP A 35 -7.33 -8.07 7.24
N VAL A 36 -6.88 -8.49 6.05
CA VAL A 36 -5.80 -7.79 5.37
C VAL A 36 -6.47 -6.53 4.83
N GLU A 37 -6.55 -5.51 5.69
CA GLU A 37 -7.00 -4.18 5.33
C GLU A 37 -6.08 -3.65 4.23
N ASP A 38 -6.48 -3.85 2.97
CA ASP A 38 -5.78 -3.31 1.81
C ASP A 38 -5.93 -1.78 1.85
N GLY A 39 -4.95 -1.14 2.50
CA GLY A 39 -4.94 0.30 2.70
C GLY A 39 -4.96 1.05 1.37
N LYS A 40 -5.68 2.17 1.33
CA LYS A 40 -5.74 3.04 0.14
C LYS A 40 -4.69 4.13 0.24
N THR A 41 -3.77 4.15 -0.74
CA THR A 41 -2.77 5.21 -0.87
C THR A 41 -3.43 6.59 -0.93
N PRO A 42 -2.87 7.61 -0.24
CA PRO A 42 -3.38 8.97 -0.32
C PRO A 42 -3.42 9.53 -1.74
N VAL A 43 -4.55 10.11 -2.14
CA VAL A 43 -4.76 10.77 -3.44
C VAL A 43 -5.29 12.17 -3.20
N VAL A 44 -4.62 13.17 -3.78
CA VAL A 44 -5.04 14.57 -3.75
C VAL A 44 -5.89 14.86 -4.98
N HIS A 45 -7.10 15.35 -4.76
CA HIS A 45 -8.06 15.70 -5.81
C HIS A 45 -8.09 17.20 -6.10
N SER A 46 -7.61 18.03 -5.17
CA SER A 46 -7.47 19.47 -5.39
C SER A 46 -6.48 19.75 -6.53
N ALA A 47 -6.88 20.59 -7.47
CA ALA A 47 -5.98 21.13 -8.48
C ALA A 47 -5.04 22.18 -7.86
N VAL A 48 -3.82 22.26 -8.36
CA VAL A 48 -2.89 23.34 -7.99
C VAL A 48 -3.39 24.65 -8.61
N SER A 49 -3.93 25.55 -7.77
CA SER A 49 -4.40 26.86 -8.20
C SER A 49 -3.49 27.97 -7.68
N GLN A 50 -3.11 28.89 -8.58
CA GLN A 50 -2.52 30.16 -8.16
C GLN A 50 -3.61 31.08 -7.63
N ILE A 51 -3.37 31.70 -6.48
CA ILE A 51 -4.29 32.65 -5.87
C ILE A 51 -3.61 34.01 -5.80
N ILE A 52 -4.28 35.04 -6.32
CA ILE A 52 -3.87 36.45 -6.22
C ILE A 52 -4.87 37.14 -5.31
N ALA A 53 -4.39 37.71 -4.21
CA ALA A 53 -5.22 38.34 -3.20
C ALA A 53 -4.76 39.78 -2.91
N ARG A 54 -5.67 40.59 -2.37
CA ARG A 54 -5.36 41.96 -1.92
C ARG A 54 -4.78 41.91 -0.51
N GLU A 55 -3.91 42.86 -0.20
CA GLU A 55 -3.44 43.03 1.17
C GLU A 55 -4.61 43.25 2.13
N GLY A 56 -4.52 42.65 3.32
CA GLY A 56 -5.57 42.69 4.33
C GLY A 56 -6.76 41.74 4.08
N THR A 57 -6.69 40.89 3.05
CA THR A 57 -7.73 39.87 2.80
C THR A 57 -7.29 38.48 3.22
N CYS A 58 -8.26 37.67 3.66
CA CYS A 58 -8.06 36.26 3.96
C CYS A 58 -8.20 35.41 2.69
N VAL A 59 -7.41 34.35 2.60
CA VAL A 59 -7.40 33.42 1.48
C VAL A 59 -7.61 32.01 1.99
N LEU A 60 -8.38 31.21 1.25
CA LEU A 60 -8.54 29.78 1.47
C LEU A 60 -7.73 29.02 0.41
N ILE A 61 -6.84 28.13 0.85
CA ILE A 61 -6.15 27.18 -0.02
C ILE A 61 -6.79 25.81 0.22
N ASP A 62 -7.46 25.27 -0.79
CA ASP A 62 -8.29 24.08 -0.64
C ASP A 62 -7.49 22.80 -0.89
N CYS A 63 -7.68 21.78 -0.04
CA CYS A 63 -6.98 20.49 -0.13
C CYS A 63 -7.96 19.34 0.12
N ASN A 64 -8.44 18.74 -0.97
CA ASN A 64 -9.27 17.55 -0.97
C ASN A 64 -8.36 16.32 -1.14
N VAL A 65 -8.32 15.45 -0.14
CA VAL A 65 -7.49 14.25 -0.12
C VAL A 65 -8.30 13.05 0.38
N THR A 66 -8.05 11.88 -0.21
CA THR A 66 -8.63 10.60 0.20
C THR A 66 -7.52 9.61 0.51
N GLY A 67 -7.73 8.68 1.45
CA GLY A 67 -6.81 7.58 1.77
C GLY A 67 -7.38 6.73 2.91
N GLU A 68 -6.89 5.50 3.05
CA GLU A 68 -7.29 4.58 4.13
C GLU A 68 -6.02 3.94 4.74
N PRO A 69 -5.67 4.24 6.01
CA PRO A 69 -6.34 5.21 6.89
C PRO A 69 -6.25 6.65 6.35
N PHE A 70 -7.14 7.53 6.84
CA PHE A 70 -7.17 8.92 6.42
C PHE A 70 -5.80 9.61 6.64
N PRO A 71 -5.24 10.31 5.63
CA PRO A 71 -3.89 10.84 5.71
C PRO A 71 -3.78 12.06 6.62
N ARG A 72 -2.58 12.27 7.19
CA ARG A 72 -2.22 13.54 7.82
C ARG A 72 -1.83 14.56 6.76
N VAL A 73 -2.42 15.76 6.81
CA VAL A 73 -2.14 16.86 5.89
C VAL A 73 -1.25 17.89 6.58
N GLN A 74 -0.17 18.31 5.92
CA GLN A 74 0.77 19.32 6.40
C GLN A 74 1.00 20.37 5.32
N TRP A 75 1.11 21.64 5.72
CA TRP A 75 1.34 22.75 4.81
C TRP A 75 2.78 23.24 4.92
N PHE A 76 3.40 23.53 3.77
CA PHE A 76 4.76 24.05 3.70
C PHE A 76 4.80 25.33 2.89
N ASN A 77 5.68 26.26 3.26
CA ASN A 77 5.93 27.46 2.45
C ASN A 77 6.90 27.15 1.28
N SER A 78 7.18 28.15 0.44
CA SER A 78 8.08 28.01 -0.72
C SER A 78 9.53 27.64 -0.38
N HIS A 79 9.93 27.80 0.88
CA HIS A 79 11.25 27.43 1.39
C HIS A 79 11.26 26.03 2.02
N GLY A 80 10.13 25.31 2.00
CA GLY A 80 10.00 23.99 2.61
C GLY A 80 9.86 24.01 4.13
N HIS A 81 9.56 25.16 4.73
CA HIS A 81 9.31 25.23 6.17
C HIS A 81 7.87 24.80 6.45
N LEU A 82 7.69 23.95 7.47
CA LEU A 82 6.37 23.55 7.97
C LEU A 82 5.65 24.78 8.52
N LEU A 83 4.39 24.95 8.12
CA LEU A 83 3.50 25.96 8.65
C LEU A 83 2.84 25.44 9.93
N ASP A 84 3.00 26.17 11.03
CA ASP A 84 2.30 25.88 12.26
C ASP A 84 0.79 26.10 12.03
N THR A 85 0.02 25.04 12.24
CA THR A 85 -1.45 25.04 12.11
C THR A 85 -2.13 25.22 13.46
N GLU A 86 -1.36 25.33 14.54
CA GLU A 86 -1.84 25.72 15.85
C GLU A 86 -2.20 27.21 15.80
N ALA A 87 -3.49 27.52 15.82
CA ALA A 87 -3.96 28.90 15.94
C ALA A 87 -3.46 29.49 17.27
N SER A 88 -2.68 30.56 17.19
CA SER A 88 -2.37 31.39 18.36
C SER A 88 -3.56 32.25 18.80
#